data_AF-A0A381NZI4-F1
#
_entry.id   AF-A0A381NZI4-F1
#
_cell.length_a   1.000
_cell.length_b   1.000
_cell.length_c   1.000
_cell.angle_alpha   90.00
_cell.angle_beta   90.00
_cell.angle_gamma   90.00
#
_symmetry.space_group_name_H-M   'P 1'
#
loop_
_entity.id
_entity.type
_entity.pdbx_description
1 polymer ?
#
loop_
_entity_poly.entity_id
_entity_poly.type
_entity_poly.pdbx_seq_one_letter_code
_entity_poly.pdbx_strand_id
1 'polypeptide(L)'
;MTHINHNQAIQVALGAESWVATILKNDRLLSETDHLDEIWATNMPIIPVEGGMVSGYIEDLQGRFNINNLITENGKVNQSSLNQFQRLLSVLGINQNIALMTLDWLDYDQYPSFPEGAEDNVYINYNPPYLNGGQRIISTSELSALHTMNKEIFYRLSPYITALPRQTAINVNTANEIIMQSISENITPDDAKSLVIERMNGGFRDIENTFTSIIPLENINNISLSSNYFGLKLQVRIDNVNVILYSIFERRLNGDVTPILRTFGAI
;
A
#
# COMPACT_ATOMS: atom_id res chain seq x y z
N MET A 1 27.65 -24.24 -9.62
CA MET A 1 26.57 -24.08 -10.61
C MET A 1 25.39 -23.31 -10.02
N THR A 2 24.88 -23.67 -8.84
CA THR A 2 23.81 -22.97 -8.11
C THR A 2 24.02 -21.47 -7.88
N HIS A 3 25.24 -21.03 -7.49
CA HIS A 3 25.52 -19.59 -7.31
C HIS A 3 25.46 -18.77 -8.61
N ILE A 4 25.83 -19.36 -9.75
CA ILE A 4 25.79 -18.69 -11.06
C ILE A 4 24.33 -18.51 -11.47
N ASN A 5 23.52 -19.57 -11.38
CA ASN A 5 22.09 -19.53 -11.70
C ASN A 5 21.34 -18.56 -10.78
N HIS A 6 21.75 -18.43 -9.51
CA HIS A 6 21.18 -17.44 -8.59
C HIS A 6 21.49 -16.00 -8.99
N ASN A 7 22.76 -15.70 -9.29
CA ASN A 7 23.13 -14.38 -9.77
C ASN A 7 22.44 -14.05 -11.10
N GLN A 8 22.33 -15.03 -12.01
CA GLN A 8 21.59 -14.89 -13.26
C GLN A 8 20.10 -14.59 -13.00
N ALA A 9 19.45 -15.32 -12.08
CA ALA A 9 18.05 -15.09 -11.74
C ALA A 9 17.83 -13.69 -11.15
N ILE A 10 18.76 -13.18 -10.34
CA ILE A 10 18.72 -11.79 -9.85
C ILE A 10 18.86 -10.80 -11.00
N GLN A 11 19.82 -10.98 -11.92
CA GLN A 11 19.99 -10.06 -13.05
C GLN A 11 18.77 -10.04 -13.96
N VAL A 12 18.16 -11.21 -14.21
CA VAL A 12 16.90 -11.32 -14.94
C VAL A 12 15.77 -10.58 -14.21
N ALA A 13 15.66 -10.72 -12.88
CA ALA A 13 14.66 -10.00 -12.08
C ALA A 13 14.84 -8.47 -12.18
N LEU A 14 16.07 -7.97 -12.10
CA LEU A 14 16.39 -6.54 -12.22
C LEU A 14 16.11 -6.01 -13.65
N GLY A 15 16.36 -6.83 -14.67
CA GLY A 15 15.99 -6.51 -16.06
C GLY A 15 14.47 -6.41 -16.23
N ALA A 16 13.71 -7.35 -15.68
CA ALA A 16 12.24 -7.32 -15.71
C ALA A 16 11.68 -6.14 -14.91
N GLU A 17 12.26 -5.79 -13.76
CA GLU A 17 11.91 -4.58 -12.99
C GLU A 17 12.11 -3.30 -13.83
N SER A 18 13.22 -3.21 -14.56
CA SER A 18 13.51 -2.05 -15.44
C SER A 18 12.53 -1.96 -16.62
N TRP A 19 12.11 -3.10 -17.16
CA TRP A 19 11.07 -3.16 -18.20
C TRP A 19 9.71 -2.70 -17.66
N VAL A 20 9.32 -3.15 -16.46
CA VAL A 20 8.09 -2.68 -15.77
C VAL A 20 8.13 -1.17 -15.53
N ALA A 21 9.27 -0.62 -15.12
CA ALA A 21 9.41 0.83 -14.97
C ALA A 21 9.14 1.59 -16.28
N THR A 22 9.46 0.98 -17.44
CA THR A 22 9.15 1.56 -18.76
C THR A 22 7.64 1.49 -19.06
N ILE A 23 6.95 0.41 -18.67
CA ILE A 23 5.49 0.31 -18.80
C ILE A 23 4.81 1.43 -18.02
N LEU A 24 5.16 1.59 -16.73
CA LEU A 24 4.61 2.63 -15.86
C LEU A 24 4.93 4.05 -16.36
N LYS A 25 6.13 4.26 -16.90
CA LYS A 25 6.52 5.55 -17.49
C LYS A 25 5.67 5.88 -18.72
N ASN A 26 5.49 4.92 -19.63
CA ASN A 26 4.69 5.12 -20.84
C ASN A 26 3.22 5.35 -20.49
N ASP A 27 2.70 4.63 -19.51
CA ASP A 27 1.34 4.80 -19.01
C ASP A 27 1.08 6.25 -18.55
N ARG A 28 1.96 6.81 -17.70
CA ARG A 28 1.85 8.22 -17.25
C ARG A 28 1.92 9.24 -18.40
N LEU A 29 2.56 8.92 -19.52
CA LEU A 29 2.63 9.80 -20.69
C LEU A 29 1.37 9.73 -21.55
N LEU A 30 0.56 8.68 -21.41
CA LEU A 30 -0.62 8.40 -22.24
C LEU A 30 -1.94 8.54 -21.47
N SER A 31 -1.90 8.49 -20.13
CA SER A 31 -3.07 8.50 -19.25
C SER A 31 -2.89 9.50 -18.09
N GLU A 32 -3.98 10.15 -17.70
CA GLU A 32 -4.04 11.04 -16.53
C GLU A 32 -4.57 10.34 -15.27
N THR A 33 -5.21 9.18 -15.45
CA THR A 33 -5.78 8.33 -14.40
C THR A 33 -5.01 7.02 -14.31
N ASP A 34 -5.17 6.29 -13.21
CA ASP A 34 -4.68 4.91 -13.10
C ASP A 34 -5.82 3.98 -12.72
N HIS A 35 -6.11 2.96 -13.52
CA HIS A 35 -7.23 2.04 -13.31
C HIS A 35 -6.93 0.59 -13.72
N LEU A 36 -7.75 -0.35 -13.26
CA LEU A 36 -7.49 -1.79 -13.43
C LEU A 36 -7.59 -2.33 -14.86
N ASP A 37 -8.14 -1.56 -15.81
CA ASP A 37 -8.17 -1.92 -17.23
C ASP A 37 -6.90 -1.50 -18.01
N GLU A 38 -5.91 -0.89 -17.35
CA GLU A 38 -4.65 -0.49 -17.98
C GLU A 38 -3.66 -1.65 -18.16
N ILE A 39 -2.70 -1.46 -19.07
CA ILE A 39 -1.71 -2.49 -19.42
C ILE A 39 -0.91 -2.94 -18.19
N TRP A 40 -0.55 -2.01 -17.30
CA TRP A 40 0.23 -2.34 -16.10
C TRP A 40 -0.56 -3.21 -15.11
N ALA A 41 -1.89 -3.09 -15.06
CA ALA A 41 -2.73 -3.82 -14.12
C ALA A 41 -2.99 -5.28 -14.54
N THR A 42 -2.57 -5.66 -15.75
CA THR A 42 -2.67 -7.03 -16.23
C THR A 42 -1.57 -7.90 -15.62
N ASN A 43 -1.92 -9.15 -15.24
CA ASN A 43 -0.92 -10.13 -14.82
C ASN A 43 0.17 -10.27 -15.90
N MET A 44 1.43 -10.21 -15.49
CA MET A 44 2.55 -10.33 -16.41
C MET A 44 2.52 -11.74 -17.04
N PRO A 45 2.52 -11.86 -18.38
CA PRO A 45 2.60 -13.17 -19.01
C PRO A 45 3.90 -13.86 -18.61
N ILE A 46 3.92 -15.19 -18.67
CA ILE A 46 5.14 -15.96 -18.43
C ILE A 46 6.12 -15.64 -19.57
N ILE A 47 7.23 -14.99 -19.24
CA ILE A 47 8.28 -14.62 -20.19
C ILE A 47 9.38 -15.68 -20.14
N PRO A 48 9.65 -16.41 -21.24
CA PRO A 48 10.78 -17.34 -21.29
C PRO A 48 12.11 -16.57 -21.27
N VAL A 49 13.06 -17.07 -20.50
CA VAL A 49 14.45 -16.60 -20.47
C VAL A 49 15.39 -17.78 -20.65
N GLU A 50 16.68 -17.54 -20.90
CA GLU A 50 17.66 -18.61 -21.00
C GLU A 50 17.69 -19.45 -19.71
N GLY A 51 17.38 -20.74 -19.83
CA GLY A 51 17.33 -21.68 -18.71
C GLY A 51 16.11 -21.54 -17.79
N GLY A 52 15.09 -20.76 -18.15
CA GLY A 52 14.01 -20.49 -17.21
C GLY A 52 12.86 -19.61 -17.67
N MET A 53 12.16 -19.03 -16.71
CA MET A 53 11.00 -18.15 -16.93
C MET A 53 10.88 -17.06 -15.86
N VAL A 54 10.25 -15.96 -16.25
CA VAL A 54 9.85 -14.84 -15.39
C VAL A 54 8.33 -14.72 -15.41
N SER A 55 7.74 -14.45 -14.25
CA SER A 55 6.31 -14.16 -14.11
C SER A 55 6.10 -13.17 -12.98
N GLY A 56 4.93 -12.53 -12.91
CA GLY A 56 4.66 -11.56 -11.86
C GLY A 56 3.40 -10.77 -12.06
N TYR A 57 3.23 -9.74 -11.24
CA TYR A 57 2.16 -8.76 -11.38
C TYR A 57 2.60 -7.43 -10.79
N ILE A 58 1.94 -6.37 -11.26
CA ILE A 58 2.04 -5.02 -10.72
C ILE A 58 0.74 -4.76 -9.95
N GLU A 59 0.84 -4.07 -8.83
CA GLU A 59 -0.31 -3.61 -8.07
C GLU A 59 -0.20 -2.11 -7.78
N ASP A 60 -1.33 -1.42 -7.74
CA ASP A 60 -1.38 -0.04 -7.26
C ASP A 60 -1.43 -0.03 -5.73
N LEU A 61 -0.42 0.61 -5.11
CA LEU A 61 -0.30 0.69 -3.66
C LEU A 61 -1.15 1.81 -3.05
N GLN A 62 -1.66 2.74 -3.87
CA GLN A 62 -2.58 3.79 -3.43
C GLN A 62 -4.05 3.35 -3.51
N GLY A 63 -4.36 2.14 -3.97
CA GLY A 63 -5.67 1.53 -3.75
C GLY A 63 -5.91 1.08 -2.29
N ARG A 64 -4.90 1.24 -1.41
CA ARG A 64 -4.88 0.84 0.00
C ARG A 64 -4.67 2.07 0.89
N PHE A 65 -4.99 1.96 2.18
CA PHE A 65 -4.74 3.02 3.15
C PHE A 65 -3.25 3.09 3.53
N ASN A 66 -2.61 4.22 3.26
CA ASN A 66 -1.24 4.43 3.70
C ASN A 66 -1.20 4.78 5.20
N ILE A 67 -0.66 3.90 6.04
CA ILE A 67 -0.57 4.10 7.50
C ILE A 67 0.25 5.33 7.87
N ASN A 68 1.22 5.71 7.04
CA ASN A 68 2.00 6.93 7.25
C ASN A 68 1.18 8.21 7.05
N ASN A 69 -0.07 8.13 6.55
CA ASN A 69 -0.98 9.28 6.49
C ASN A 69 -1.48 9.72 7.87
N LEU A 70 -1.37 8.87 8.91
CA LEU A 70 -1.80 9.19 10.29
C LEU A 70 -1.10 10.44 10.86
N ILE A 71 0.08 10.78 10.32
CA ILE A 71 0.80 12.02 10.61
C ILE A 71 1.02 12.84 9.34
N THR A 72 0.96 14.16 9.50
CA THR A 72 1.32 15.17 8.48
C THR A 72 2.82 15.18 8.21
N GLU A 73 3.23 15.81 7.10
CA GLU A 73 4.66 16.01 6.79
C GLU A 73 5.42 16.76 7.91
N ASN A 74 4.71 17.56 8.72
CA ASN A 74 5.27 18.26 9.87
C ASN A 74 5.17 17.46 11.18
N GLY A 75 4.82 16.18 11.13
CA GLY A 75 4.72 15.28 12.28
C GLY A 75 3.48 15.47 13.15
N LYS A 76 2.54 16.34 12.78
CA LYS A 76 1.26 16.50 13.52
C LYS A 76 0.28 15.40 13.15
N VAL A 77 -0.56 14.98 14.10
CA VAL A 77 -1.68 14.04 13.83
C VAL A 77 -2.57 14.56 12.70
N ASN A 78 -2.87 13.67 11.75
CA ASN A 78 -3.85 13.91 10.70
C ASN A 78 -5.19 13.29 11.12
N GLN A 79 -6.07 14.12 11.70
CA GLN A 79 -7.34 13.64 12.26
C GLN A 79 -8.24 12.96 11.21
N SER A 80 -8.26 13.47 9.98
CA SER A 80 -9.07 12.87 8.92
C SER A 80 -8.59 11.45 8.57
N SER A 81 -7.27 11.26 8.45
CA SER A 81 -6.68 9.93 8.23
C SER A 81 -6.83 9.00 9.44
N LEU A 82 -6.75 9.52 10.66
CA LEU A 82 -7.02 8.74 11.88
C LEU A 82 -8.46 8.23 11.89
N ASN A 83 -9.43 9.09 11.60
CA ASN A 83 -10.85 8.72 11.52
C ASN A 83 -11.08 7.68 10.40
N GLN A 84 -10.45 7.84 9.24
CA GLN A 84 -10.51 6.87 8.15
C GLN A 84 -9.95 5.50 8.56
N PHE A 85 -8.81 5.48 9.25
CA PHE A 85 -8.20 4.24 9.70
C PHE A 85 -9.06 3.52 10.75
N GLN A 86 -9.64 4.26 11.69
CA GLN A 86 -10.62 3.72 12.64
C GLN A 86 -11.84 3.12 11.94
N ARG A 87 -12.38 3.79 10.90
CA ARG A 87 -13.45 3.23 10.07
C ARG A 87 -13.01 1.94 9.37
N LEU A 88 -11.82 1.90 8.78
CA LEU A 88 -11.27 0.69 8.15
C LEU A 88 -11.20 -0.47 9.14
N LEU A 89 -10.66 -0.24 10.35
CA LEU A 89 -10.62 -1.25 11.41
C LEU A 89 -12.03 -1.72 11.78
N SER A 90 -12.98 -0.80 11.92
CA SER A 90 -14.38 -1.10 12.21
C SER A 90 -15.03 -2.00 11.14
N VAL A 91 -14.85 -1.67 9.86
CA VAL A 91 -15.36 -2.46 8.72
C VAL A 91 -14.77 -3.87 8.72
N LEU A 92 -13.52 -4.03 9.15
CA LEU A 92 -12.83 -5.32 9.28
C LEU A 92 -13.20 -6.09 10.57
N GLY A 93 -14.04 -5.51 11.44
CA GLY A 93 -14.34 -6.07 12.76
C GLY A 93 -13.12 -6.16 13.67
N ILE A 94 -12.20 -5.19 13.55
CA ILE A 94 -10.98 -5.06 14.35
C ILE A 94 -11.19 -3.92 15.37
N ASN A 95 -10.59 -4.06 16.56
CA ASN A 95 -10.59 -2.99 17.57
C ASN A 95 -9.99 -1.70 17.00
N GLN A 96 -10.77 -0.61 17.02
CA GLN A 96 -10.39 0.68 16.47
C GLN A 96 -9.23 1.35 17.23
N ASN A 97 -8.98 0.97 18.49
CA ASN A 97 -7.87 1.50 19.28
C ASN A 97 -6.50 1.15 18.71
N ILE A 98 -6.39 0.15 17.83
CA ILE A 98 -5.16 -0.14 17.07
C ILE A 98 -4.72 1.09 16.25
N ALA A 99 -5.65 1.97 15.85
CA ALA A 99 -5.31 3.21 15.18
C ALA A 99 -4.45 4.14 16.05
N LEU A 100 -4.72 4.21 17.35
CA LEU A 100 -3.95 5.00 18.31
C LEU A 100 -2.60 4.36 18.59
N MET A 101 -2.53 3.04 18.74
CA MET A 101 -1.24 2.33 18.88
C MET A 101 -0.36 2.48 17.63
N THR A 102 -0.98 2.51 16.45
CA THR A 102 -0.26 2.76 15.19
C THR A 102 0.23 4.21 15.11
N LEU A 103 -0.54 5.16 15.66
CA LEU A 103 -0.15 6.57 15.75
C LEU A 103 1.06 6.74 16.67
N ASP A 104 1.02 6.21 17.89
CA ASP A 104 2.13 6.26 18.86
C ASP A 104 3.38 5.53 18.35
N TRP A 105 3.23 4.52 17.46
CA TRP A 105 4.37 3.89 16.80
C TRP A 105 5.06 4.79 15.76
N LEU A 106 4.30 5.72 15.18
CA LEU A 106 4.72 6.59 14.08
C LEU A 106 5.29 7.92 14.55
N ASP A 107 4.70 8.52 15.57
CA ASP A 107 5.12 9.82 16.06
C ASP A 107 6.42 9.74 16.87
N TYR A 108 7.02 10.90 17.12
CA TYR A 108 8.32 11.00 17.77
C TYR A 108 8.19 11.17 19.29
N ASP A 109 7.01 11.48 19.79
CA ASP A 109 6.86 11.73 21.22
C ASP A 109 6.73 10.40 21.98
N GLN A 110 6.48 10.49 23.28
CA GLN A 110 6.42 9.32 24.17
C GLN A 110 5.19 9.42 25.06
N TYR A 111 4.17 10.17 24.62
CA TYR A 111 2.93 10.35 25.34
C TYR A 111 1.89 9.40 24.76
N PRO A 112 1.57 8.29 25.44
CA PRO A 112 0.65 7.31 24.90
C PRO A 112 -0.74 7.94 24.70
N SER A 113 -1.30 7.72 23.52
CA SER A 113 -2.66 8.15 23.18
C SER A 113 -3.71 7.52 24.10
N PHE A 114 -4.79 8.25 24.41
CA PHE A 114 -5.90 7.71 25.21
C PHE A 114 -6.99 7.08 24.30
N PRO A 115 -7.55 5.89 24.61
CA PRO A 115 -7.41 5.14 25.87
C PRO A 115 -6.33 4.04 25.91
N GLU A 116 -5.87 3.52 24.76
CA GLU A 116 -5.02 2.31 24.69
C GLU A 116 -3.76 2.52 23.84
N GLY A 117 -3.21 3.73 23.84
CA GLY A 117 -1.91 4.03 23.25
C GLY A 117 -0.76 3.28 23.93
N ALA A 118 0.36 3.14 23.23
CA ALA A 118 1.51 2.35 23.69
C ALA A 118 2.82 2.94 23.19
N GLU A 119 3.71 3.22 24.14
CA GLU A 119 5.04 3.81 23.93
C GLU A 119 6.13 2.91 24.51
N ASP A 120 7.38 3.40 24.62
CA ASP A 120 8.52 2.66 25.14
C ASP A 120 8.20 1.94 26.46
N ASN A 121 7.45 2.58 27.37
CA ASN A 121 7.07 2.01 28.66
C ASN A 121 6.27 0.69 28.53
N VAL A 122 5.59 0.46 27.41
CA VAL A 122 4.92 -0.80 27.09
C VAL A 122 5.93 -1.77 26.46
N TYR A 123 6.68 -1.33 25.45
CA TYR A 123 7.49 -2.23 24.62
C TYR A 123 8.72 -2.82 25.32
N ILE A 124 9.32 -2.10 26.29
CA ILE A 124 10.44 -2.60 27.09
C ILE A 124 10.09 -3.81 27.97
N ASN A 125 8.80 -4.11 28.15
CA ASN A 125 8.34 -5.25 28.94
C ASN A 125 8.14 -6.53 28.10
N TYR A 126 8.35 -6.48 26.77
CA TYR A 126 8.34 -7.68 25.93
C TYR A 126 9.64 -8.49 26.05
N ASN A 127 9.61 -9.71 25.50
CA ASN A 127 10.77 -10.59 25.41
C ASN A 127 11.00 -11.04 23.95
N PRO A 128 12.09 -10.61 23.29
CA PRO A 128 13.08 -9.64 23.79
C PRO A 128 12.48 -8.24 23.94
N PRO A 129 13.03 -7.37 24.81
CA PRO A 129 12.59 -5.98 24.93
C PRO A 129 13.01 -5.18 23.70
N TYR A 130 12.18 -4.22 23.30
CA TYR A 130 12.43 -3.28 22.21
C TYR A 130 11.78 -1.91 22.51
N LEU A 131 12.09 -0.91 21.71
CA LEU A 131 11.53 0.44 21.80
C LEU A 131 10.42 0.63 20.76
N ASN A 132 9.59 1.66 20.94
CA ASN A 132 8.61 2.07 19.92
C ASN A 132 9.33 2.45 18.61
N GLY A 133 8.57 2.52 17.52
CA GLY A 133 9.12 2.89 16.22
C GLY A 133 9.72 4.30 16.21
N GLY A 134 9.01 5.27 16.78
CA GLY A 134 9.46 6.67 16.87
C GLY A 134 9.62 7.37 15.51
N GLN A 135 9.11 6.76 14.43
CA GLN A 135 9.34 7.17 13.05
C GLN A 135 8.28 6.62 12.10
N ARG A 136 8.23 7.21 10.89
CA ARG A 136 7.40 6.67 9.80
C ARG A 136 7.71 5.20 9.54
N ILE A 137 6.66 4.40 9.40
CA ILE A 137 6.78 2.96 9.12
C ILE A 137 7.35 2.75 7.73
N ILE A 138 8.36 1.89 7.63
CA ILE A 138 9.04 1.50 6.39
C ILE A 138 8.36 0.28 5.77
N SER A 139 7.92 -0.66 6.61
CA SER A 139 7.22 -1.86 6.19
C SER A 139 5.98 -2.10 7.04
N THR A 140 4.85 -2.44 6.42
CA THR A 140 3.63 -2.80 7.16
C THR A 140 3.84 -3.95 8.15
N SER A 141 4.85 -4.81 7.93
CA SER A 141 5.23 -5.88 8.85
C SER A 141 5.61 -5.38 10.25
N GLU A 142 6.07 -4.12 10.38
CA GLU A 142 6.33 -3.48 11.67
C GLU A 142 5.10 -3.47 12.58
N LEU A 143 3.89 -3.43 12.00
CA LEU A 143 2.66 -3.48 12.79
C LEU A 143 2.53 -4.76 13.60
N SER A 144 3.20 -5.85 13.21
CA SER A 144 3.24 -7.09 14.00
C SER A 144 3.93 -6.94 15.36
N ALA A 145 4.68 -5.84 15.57
CA ALA A 145 5.31 -5.50 16.84
C ALA A 145 4.43 -4.62 17.74
N LEU A 146 3.28 -4.13 17.26
CA LEU A 146 2.38 -3.30 18.07
C LEU A 146 1.82 -4.07 19.25
N HIS A 147 1.58 -3.36 20.35
CA HIS A 147 0.82 -3.91 21.46
C HIS A 147 -0.57 -4.36 20.98
N THR A 148 -1.06 -5.49 21.49
CA THR A 148 -2.33 -6.14 21.10
C THR A 148 -2.45 -6.66 19.66
N MET A 149 -1.50 -6.36 18.75
CA MET A 149 -1.51 -6.91 17.41
C MET A 149 -1.17 -8.41 17.45
N ASN A 150 -2.09 -9.23 16.97
CA ASN A 150 -1.84 -10.66 16.77
C ASN A 150 -1.87 -11.01 15.28
N LYS A 151 -1.44 -12.24 14.97
CA LYS A 151 -1.33 -12.75 13.59
C LYS A 151 -2.66 -12.71 12.82
N GLU A 152 -3.78 -12.97 13.48
CA GLU A 152 -5.10 -12.94 12.86
C GLU A 152 -5.49 -11.51 12.47
N ILE A 153 -5.32 -10.56 13.39
CA ILE A 153 -5.60 -9.14 13.15
C ILE A 153 -4.70 -8.62 12.03
N PHE A 154 -3.39 -8.90 12.10
CA PHE A 154 -2.44 -8.46 11.10
C PHE A 154 -2.80 -8.97 9.71
N TYR A 155 -3.10 -10.27 9.54
CA TYR A 155 -3.47 -10.80 8.23
C TYR A 155 -4.83 -10.32 7.73
N ARG A 156 -5.75 -9.97 8.63
CA ARG A 156 -7.02 -9.35 8.25
C ARG A 156 -6.82 -7.92 7.76
N LEU A 157 -5.87 -7.18 8.36
CA LEU A 157 -5.58 -5.79 8.03
C LEU A 157 -4.65 -5.62 6.82
N SER A 158 -3.62 -6.48 6.69
CA SER A 158 -2.52 -6.31 5.74
C SER A 158 -2.92 -6.11 4.27
N PRO A 159 -4.02 -6.71 3.73
CA PRO A 159 -4.42 -6.48 2.34
C PRO A 159 -4.91 -5.05 2.06
N TYR A 160 -5.23 -4.29 3.10
CA TYR A 160 -5.91 -2.98 3.02
C TYR A 160 -4.99 -1.82 3.37
N ILE A 161 -3.72 -2.08 3.72
CA ILE A 161 -2.80 -1.05 4.16
C ILE A 161 -1.49 -1.06 3.37
N THR A 162 -0.83 0.09 3.31
CA THR A 162 0.54 0.28 2.80
C THR A 162 1.34 1.17 3.73
N ALA A 163 2.66 1.14 3.56
CA ALA A 163 3.60 2.04 4.24
C ALA A 163 4.39 2.80 3.17
N LEU A 164 3.84 3.93 2.69
CA LEU A 164 4.45 4.74 1.63
C LEU A 164 5.16 5.96 2.25
N PRO A 165 6.27 6.42 1.66
CA PRO A 165 7.17 7.39 2.30
C PRO A 165 6.60 8.82 2.39
N ARG A 166 5.53 9.12 1.62
CA ARG A 166 4.87 10.43 1.59
C ARG A 166 3.39 10.25 1.89
N GLN A 167 2.72 11.36 2.21
CA GLN A 167 1.27 11.37 2.21
C GLN A 167 0.69 11.04 0.83
N THR A 168 -0.30 10.16 0.79
CA THR A 168 -0.93 9.70 -0.45
C THR A 168 -2.44 9.68 -0.33
N ALA A 169 -3.13 10.22 -1.33
CA ALA A 169 -4.56 10.01 -1.51
C ALA A 169 -4.85 8.56 -1.96
N ILE A 170 -6.06 8.09 -1.69
CA ILE A 170 -6.55 6.78 -2.10
C ILE A 170 -6.98 6.86 -3.57
N ASN A 171 -6.39 6.02 -4.42
CA ASN A 171 -6.85 5.87 -5.79
C ASN A 171 -8.17 5.09 -5.82
N VAL A 172 -9.28 5.80 -6.04
CA VAL A 172 -10.62 5.19 -6.11
C VAL A 172 -10.80 4.33 -7.35
N ASN A 173 -9.89 4.39 -8.33
CA ASN A 173 -9.89 3.51 -9.49
C ASN A 173 -9.25 2.13 -9.24
N THR A 174 -8.67 1.90 -8.07
CA THR A 174 -8.06 0.61 -7.69
C THR A 174 -8.46 0.13 -6.29
N ALA A 175 -9.02 1.02 -5.45
CA ALA A 175 -9.49 0.70 -4.11
C ALA A 175 -10.58 -0.39 -4.09
N ASN A 176 -10.49 -1.36 -3.18
CA ASN A 176 -11.54 -2.37 -3.03
C ASN A 176 -12.74 -1.85 -2.23
N GLU A 177 -13.81 -2.64 -2.15
CA GLU A 177 -15.06 -2.27 -1.46
C GLU A 177 -14.86 -1.90 0.02
N ILE A 178 -13.90 -2.53 0.70
CA ILE A 178 -13.62 -2.28 2.11
C ILE A 178 -12.90 -0.93 2.29
N ILE A 179 -11.95 -0.62 1.41
CA ILE A 179 -11.31 0.69 1.38
C ILE A 179 -12.33 1.77 1.03
N MET A 180 -13.20 1.54 0.05
CA MET A 180 -14.27 2.48 -0.31
C MET A 180 -15.14 2.83 0.89
N GLN A 181 -15.57 1.84 1.67
CA GLN A 181 -16.34 2.04 2.91
C GLN A 181 -15.58 2.85 3.98
N SER A 182 -14.25 2.79 4.00
CA SER A 182 -13.47 3.53 5.00
C SER A 182 -13.34 5.02 4.66
N ILE A 183 -13.44 5.40 3.39
CA ILE A 183 -13.22 6.78 2.93
C ILE A 183 -14.16 7.77 3.64
N SER A 184 -15.44 7.45 3.75
CA SER A 184 -16.46 8.31 4.36
C SER A 184 -17.47 7.47 5.14
N GLU A 185 -17.95 7.99 6.26
CA GLU A 185 -19.02 7.36 7.05
C GLU A 185 -20.36 7.26 6.29
N ASN A 186 -20.53 8.05 5.23
CA ASN A 186 -21.73 8.05 4.39
C ASN A 186 -21.68 6.97 3.28
N ILE A 187 -20.56 6.28 3.08
CA ILE A 187 -20.46 5.22 2.07
C ILE A 187 -20.89 3.91 2.71
N THR A 188 -22.11 3.47 2.40
CA THR A 188 -22.61 2.18 2.86
C THR A 188 -21.95 1.02 2.10
N PRO A 189 -22.07 -0.23 2.59
CA PRO A 189 -21.57 -1.39 1.85
C PRO A 189 -22.16 -1.54 0.44
N ASP A 190 -23.42 -1.12 0.23
CA ASP A 190 -24.07 -1.20 -1.08
C ASP A 190 -23.66 -0.04 -1.99
N ASP A 191 -23.38 1.14 -1.45
CA ASP A 191 -22.76 2.24 -2.20
C ASP A 191 -21.35 1.82 -2.68
N ALA A 192 -20.55 1.22 -1.80
CA ALA A 192 -19.20 0.75 -2.15
C ALA A 192 -19.22 -0.29 -3.27
N LYS A 193 -20.14 -1.27 -3.23
CA LYS A 193 -20.34 -2.22 -4.33
C LYS A 193 -20.74 -1.52 -5.63
N SER A 194 -21.69 -0.58 -5.54
CA SER A 194 -22.18 0.17 -6.71
C SER A 194 -21.06 0.97 -7.37
N LEU A 195 -20.22 1.65 -6.57
CA LEU A 195 -19.03 2.36 -7.03
C LEU A 195 -18.03 1.41 -7.71
N VAL A 196 -17.77 0.23 -7.13
CA VAL A 196 -16.86 -0.75 -7.73
C VAL A 196 -17.38 -1.26 -9.08
N ILE A 197 -18.70 -1.45 -9.21
CA ILE A 197 -19.35 -1.84 -10.48
C ILE A 197 -19.26 -0.69 -11.50
N GLU A 198 -19.59 0.53 -11.09
CA GLU A 198 -19.55 1.72 -11.96
C GLU A 198 -18.15 1.92 -12.57
N ARG A 199 -17.11 1.75 -11.74
CA ARG A 199 -15.70 1.84 -12.14
C ARG A 199 -15.27 0.84 -13.21
N MET A 200 -15.91 -0.33 -13.33
CA MET A 200 -15.48 -1.40 -14.25
C MET A 200 -15.51 -0.98 -15.73
N ASN A 201 -16.06 0.19 -16.06
CA ASN A 201 -16.08 0.74 -17.40
C ASN A 201 -14.95 1.78 -17.61
N GLY A 202 -13.69 1.39 -17.36
CA GLY A 202 -12.52 2.24 -17.60
C GLY A 202 -12.29 3.35 -16.56
N GLY A 203 -12.71 3.14 -15.31
CA GLY A 203 -12.43 4.04 -14.21
C GLY A 203 -13.34 5.27 -14.12
N PHE A 204 -13.37 5.88 -12.93
CA PHE A 204 -13.87 7.22 -12.71
C PHE A 204 -12.95 8.26 -13.35
N ARG A 205 -13.55 9.33 -13.87
CA ARG A 205 -12.85 10.44 -14.54
C ARG A 205 -13.03 11.79 -13.85
N ASP A 206 -13.97 11.87 -12.92
CA ASP A 206 -14.36 13.12 -12.29
C ASP A 206 -14.71 12.87 -10.81
N ILE A 207 -13.87 13.40 -9.93
CA ILE A 207 -14.09 13.27 -8.48
C ILE A 207 -15.29 14.13 -8.03
N GLU A 208 -15.43 15.33 -8.60
CA GLU A 208 -16.43 16.29 -8.15
C GLU A 208 -17.83 15.75 -8.41
N ASN A 209 -18.10 15.31 -9.64
CA ASN A 209 -19.41 14.83 -10.03
C ASN A 209 -19.79 13.49 -9.35
N THR A 210 -18.80 12.64 -9.07
CA THR A 210 -19.06 11.28 -8.55
C THR A 210 -19.14 11.25 -7.03
N PHE A 211 -18.24 11.96 -6.34
CA PHE A 211 -18.01 11.73 -4.91
C PHE A 211 -18.45 12.87 -3.99
N THR A 212 -18.64 14.10 -4.46
CA THR A 212 -18.94 15.24 -3.56
C THR A 212 -20.29 15.15 -2.86
N SER A 213 -21.21 14.32 -3.37
CA SER A 213 -22.51 14.04 -2.76
C SER A 213 -22.43 13.06 -1.58
N ILE A 214 -21.37 12.25 -1.49
CA ILE A 214 -21.19 11.16 -0.51
C ILE A 214 -19.95 11.33 0.38
N ILE A 215 -18.94 12.08 -0.10
CA ILE A 215 -17.73 12.42 0.64
C ILE A 215 -17.81 13.90 1.03
N PRO A 216 -17.69 14.24 2.34
CA PRO A 216 -17.58 15.63 2.77
C PRO A 216 -16.43 16.35 2.05
N LEU A 217 -16.64 17.62 1.66
CA LEU A 217 -15.64 18.41 0.89
C LEU A 217 -14.26 18.46 1.56
N GLU A 218 -14.20 18.46 2.89
CA GLU A 218 -12.96 18.42 3.66
C GLU A 218 -12.13 17.14 3.46
N ASN A 219 -12.76 16.03 3.08
CA ASN A 219 -12.13 14.73 2.85
C ASN A 219 -11.92 14.42 1.36
N ILE A 220 -12.37 15.28 0.45
CA ILE A 220 -12.29 15.03 -0.99
C ILE A 220 -10.84 14.95 -1.48
N ASN A 221 -9.94 15.68 -0.83
CA ASN A 221 -8.50 15.66 -1.14
C ASN A 221 -7.79 14.37 -0.67
N ASN A 222 -8.48 13.50 0.06
CA ASN A 222 -7.94 12.19 0.47
C ASN A 222 -8.15 11.10 -0.58
N ILE A 223 -8.82 11.42 -1.70
CA ILE A 223 -9.00 10.51 -2.84
C ILE A 223 -8.36 11.08 -4.10
N SER A 224 -7.95 10.19 -5.01
CA SER A 224 -7.38 10.51 -6.31
C SER A 224 -7.91 9.55 -7.38
N LEU A 225 -7.72 9.92 -8.64
CA LEU A 225 -7.96 9.04 -9.80
C LEU A 225 -6.68 8.43 -10.35
N SER A 226 -5.53 8.78 -9.76
CA SER A 226 -4.20 8.37 -10.19
C SER A 226 -3.27 8.09 -9.02
N SER A 227 -2.19 7.40 -9.32
CA SER A 227 -1.21 6.87 -8.37
C SER A 227 0.22 7.18 -8.78
N ASN A 228 1.06 7.32 -7.77
CA ASN A 228 2.49 7.53 -7.84
C ASN A 228 3.27 6.35 -7.27
N TYR A 229 2.63 5.40 -6.59
CA TYR A 229 3.30 4.26 -5.98
C TYR A 229 2.74 2.93 -6.45
N PHE A 230 3.62 2.08 -7.01
CA PHE A 230 3.26 0.79 -7.56
C PHE A 230 4.12 -0.31 -6.95
N GLY A 231 3.51 -1.42 -6.59
CA GLY A 231 4.16 -2.62 -6.11
C GLY A 231 4.40 -3.58 -7.27
N LEU A 232 5.55 -4.24 -7.28
CA LEU A 232 5.88 -5.29 -8.23
C LEU A 232 6.25 -6.55 -7.45
N LYS A 233 5.62 -7.68 -7.82
CA LYS A 233 6.08 -9.00 -7.41
C LYS A 233 6.52 -9.77 -8.65
N LEU A 234 7.79 -10.13 -8.70
CA LEU A 234 8.37 -10.99 -9.73
C LEU A 234 8.79 -12.32 -9.14
N GLN A 235 8.58 -13.38 -9.90
CA GLN A 235 9.15 -14.70 -9.68
C GLN A 235 9.99 -15.10 -10.89
N VAL A 236 11.27 -15.34 -10.66
CA VAL A 236 12.23 -15.82 -11.66
C VAL A 236 12.64 -17.24 -11.29
N ARG A 237 12.43 -18.19 -12.20
CA ARG A 237 12.86 -19.58 -12.05
C ARG A 237 13.89 -19.91 -13.12
N ILE A 238 15.11 -20.29 -12.72
CA ILE A 238 16.18 -20.75 -13.61
C ILE A 238 16.69 -22.09 -13.09
N ASP A 239 16.50 -23.16 -13.87
CA ASP A 239 16.70 -24.55 -13.43
C ASP A 239 16.04 -24.82 -12.05
N ASN A 240 16.86 -25.07 -11.02
CA ASN A 240 16.43 -25.35 -9.65
C ASN A 240 16.44 -24.10 -8.74
N VAL A 241 16.75 -22.92 -9.27
CA VAL A 241 16.79 -21.67 -8.51
C VAL A 241 15.49 -20.91 -8.69
N ASN A 242 14.90 -20.49 -7.57
CA ASN A 242 13.72 -19.63 -7.52
C ASN A 242 14.06 -18.35 -6.77
N VAL A 243 13.94 -17.20 -7.45
CA VAL A 243 14.11 -15.88 -6.86
C VAL A 243 12.77 -15.15 -6.93
N ILE A 244 12.32 -14.62 -5.79
CA ILE A 244 11.18 -13.72 -5.72
C ILE A 244 11.73 -12.33 -5.41
N LEU A 245 11.36 -11.34 -6.22
CA LEU A 245 11.67 -9.93 -6.01
C LEU A 245 10.37 -9.17 -5.76
N TYR A 246 10.35 -8.42 -4.66
CA TYR A 246 9.36 -7.40 -4.40
C TYR A 246 10.00 -6.03 -4.57
N SER A 247 9.33 -5.14 -5.29
CA SER A 247 9.78 -3.76 -5.47
C SER A 247 8.65 -2.78 -5.25
N ILE A 248 8.97 -1.62 -4.69
CA ILE A 248 8.07 -0.46 -4.68
C ILE A 248 8.67 0.58 -5.62
N PHE A 249 7.89 1.03 -6.59
CA PHE A 249 8.23 2.13 -7.47
C PHE A 249 7.61 3.45 -6.99
N GLU A 250 8.37 4.54 -7.10
CA GLU A 250 7.86 5.91 -7.13
C GLU A 250 7.84 6.37 -8.60
N ARG A 251 6.64 6.69 -9.11
CA ARG A 251 6.40 7.31 -10.41
C ARG A 251 6.10 8.80 -10.21
N ARG A 252 7.02 9.65 -10.62
CA ARG A 252 6.95 11.11 -10.44
C ARG A 252 6.11 11.78 -11.53
N LEU A 253 5.74 13.04 -11.29
CA LEU A 253 4.93 13.84 -12.22
C LEU A 253 5.56 14.01 -13.61
N ASN A 254 6.90 14.02 -13.69
CA ASN A 254 7.63 14.10 -14.97
C ASN A 254 7.69 12.76 -15.72
N GLY A 255 7.02 11.71 -15.21
CA GLY A 255 7.02 10.36 -15.78
C GLY A 255 8.20 9.49 -15.37
N ASP A 256 9.16 9.99 -14.59
CA ASP A 256 10.27 9.16 -14.13
C ASP A 256 9.81 8.14 -13.09
N VAL A 257 10.21 6.89 -13.29
CA VAL A 257 9.87 5.75 -12.43
C VAL A 257 11.15 5.25 -11.78
N THR A 258 11.18 5.23 -10.44
CA THR A 258 12.36 4.79 -9.67
C THR A 258 11.95 3.74 -8.64
N PRO A 259 12.63 2.58 -8.56
CA PRO A 259 12.45 1.65 -7.46
C PRO A 259 13.03 2.26 -6.17
N ILE A 260 12.20 2.41 -5.14
CA ILE A 260 12.56 3.01 -3.84
C ILE A 260 12.74 1.97 -2.73
N LEU A 261 12.23 0.75 -2.93
CA LEU A 261 12.41 -0.38 -2.04
C LEU A 261 12.59 -1.65 -2.88
N ARG A 262 13.48 -2.55 -2.44
CA ARG A 262 13.61 -3.90 -2.98
C ARG A 262 13.76 -4.92 -1.87
N THR A 263 13.11 -6.06 -2.00
CA THR A 263 13.27 -7.20 -1.10
C THR A 263 13.30 -8.50 -1.89
N PHE A 264 14.26 -9.36 -1.58
CA PHE A 264 14.36 -10.69 -2.16
C PHE A 264 13.91 -11.74 -1.14
N GLY A 265 13.10 -12.71 -1.57
CA GLY A 265 12.67 -13.83 -0.72
C GLY A 265 11.16 -13.85 -0.47
N ALA A 266 10.74 -14.42 0.66
CA ALA A 266 9.36 -14.43 1.10
C ALA A 266 9.10 -13.26 2.07
N ILE A 267 7.97 -12.57 1.88
CA ILE A 267 7.40 -11.60 2.82
C ILE A 267 6.18 -12.26 3.46
#